data_AF-A0A954BBX5-F1
#
_entry.id   AF-A0A954BBX5-F1
#
_cell.length_a   1.000
_cell.length_b   1.000
_cell.length_c   1.000
_cell.angle_alpha   90.00
_cell.angle_beta   90.00
_cell.angle_gamma   90.00
#
_symmetry.space_group_name_H-M   'P 1'
#
loop_
_entity.id
_entity.type
_entity.pdbx_description
1 polymer ?
#
loop_
_entity_poly.entity_id
_entity_poly.type
_entity_poly.pdbx_seq_one_letter_code
_entity_poly.pdbx_strand_id
1 'polypeptide(L)'
;KDKSEDELKEEYRKIAGRRVRLGLVLAEIGKRAEVKVPSDLLQRAIQEQALRDAQILQMQGQDINPQQVLQYYQRDPQALAQIRAPLFEERVVDYIIERAAVTDKKVTKEDLQKDPEGEDEAA
;
A
#
# COMPACT_ATOMS: atom_id res chain seq x y z
N LYS A 1 -14.23 -16.90 17.07
CA LYS A 1 -14.84 -18.24 16.85
C LYS A 1 -13.91 -19.01 15.92
N ASP A 2 -13.46 -20.20 16.29
CA ASP A 2 -12.61 -21.04 15.44
C ASP A 2 -13.38 -21.48 14.19
N LYS A 3 -13.09 -20.80 13.07
CA LYS A 3 -13.51 -21.24 11.73
C LYS A 3 -12.69 -22.47 11.36
N SER A 4 -13.30 -23.44 10.69
CA SER A 4 -12.57 -24.62 10.17
C SER A 4 -11.52 -24.21 9.14
N GLU A 5 -10.50 -25.05 8.93
CA GLU A 5 -9.46 -24.78 7.91
C GLU A 5 -10.04 -24.58 6.51
N ASP A 6 -11.10 -25.32 6.17
CA ASP A 6 -11.78 -25.19 4.87
C ASP A 6 -12.53 -23.86 4.74
N GLU A 7 -13.23 -23.43 5.80
CA GLU A 7 -13.89 -22.12 5.85
C GLU A 7 -12.88 -20.97 5.76
N LEU A 8 -11.76 -21.06 6.50
CA LEU A 8 -10.67 -20.09 6.42
C LEU A 8 -10.06 -20.01 5.02
N LYS A 9 -9.85 -21.17 4.39
CA LYS A 9 -9.27 -21.25 3.05
C LYS A 9 -10.17 -20.64 1.99
N GLU A 10 -11.48 -20.86 2.08
CA GLU A 10 -12.45 -20.25 1.17
C GLU A 10 -12.48 -18.72 1.32
N GLU A 11 -12.50 -18.24 2.56
CA GLU A 11 -12.45 -16.81 2.88
C GLU A 11 -11.18 -16.15 2.37
N TYR A 12 -10.00 -16.72 2.67
CA TYR A 12 -8.73 -16.20 2.16
C TYR A 12 -8.65 -16.24 0.64
N ARG A 13 -9.23 -17.25 -0.01
CA ARG A 13 -9.28 -17.31 -1.47
C ARG A 13 -10.12 -16.18 -2.06
N LYS A 14 -11.24 -15.84 -1.42
CA LYS A 14 -12.08 -14.70 -1.82
C LYS A 14 -11.33 -13.37 -1.67
N ILE A 15 -10.66 -13.16 -0.53
CA ILE A 15 -9.85 -11.96 -0.26
C ILE A 15 -8.69 -11.85 -1.26
N ALA A 16 -7.94 -12.92 -1.46
CA ALA A 16 -6.84 -12.98 -2.42
C ALA A 16 -7.32 -12.69 -3.84
N GLY A 17 -8.44 -13.29 -4.25
CA GLY A 17 -9.05 -13.04 -5.56
C GLY A 17 -9.47 -11.59 -5.76
N ARG A 18 -9.96 -10.90 -4.73
CA ARG A 18 -10.25 -9.44 -4.77
C ARG A 18 -8.95 -8.64 -4.92
N ARG A 19 -7.95 -8.90 -4.09
CA ARG A 19 -6.65 -8.18 -4.11
C ARG A 19 -5.91 -8.33 -5.44
N VAL A 20 -5.79 -9.54 -5.96
CA VAL A 20 -5.10 -9.81 -7.23
C VAL A 20 -5.81 -9.11 -8.38
N ARG A 21 -7.14 -9.19 -8.46
CA ARG A 21 -7.90 -8.50 -9.52
C ARG A 21 -7.71 -6.99 -9.47
N LEU A 22 -7.76 -6.39 -8.28
CA LEU A 22 -7.53 -4.95 -8.12
C LEU A 22 -6.11 -4.55 -8.55
N GLY A 23 -5.08 -5.27 -8.09
CA GLY A 23 -3.71 -4.98 -8.49
C GLY A 23 -3.49 -5.06 -10.01
N LEU A 24 -4.08 -6.07 -10.67
CA LEU A 24 -4.01 -6.20 -12.13
C LEU A 24 -4.71 -5.05 -12.86
N VAL A 25 -5.88 -4.60 -12.37
CA VAL A 25 -6.62 -3.48 -12.96
C VAL A 25 -5.85 -2.16 -12.81
N LEU A 26 -5.33 -1.86 -11.61
CA LEU A 26 -4.53 -0.66 -11.38
C LEU A 26 -3.25 -0.67 -12.22
N ALA A 27 -2.57 -1.82 -12.31
CA ALA A 27 -1.38 -1.97 -13.14
C ALA A 27 -1.67 -1.71 -14.63
N GLU A 28 -2.77 -2.25 -15.16
CA GLU A 28 -3.16 -2.05 -16.56
C GLU A 28 -3.58 -0.60 -16.85
N ILE A 29 -4.30 0.05 -15.93
CA ILE A 29 -4.65 1.48 -16.06
C ILE A 29 -3.39 2.34 -16.08
N GLY A 30 -2.51 2.16 -15.11
CA GLY A 30 -1.27 2.94 -15.01
C GLY A 30 -0.36 2.74 -16.22
N LYS A 31 -0.30 1.52 -16.76
CA LYS A 31 0.44 1.23 -17.99
C LYS A 31 -0.14 1.97 -19.20
N ARG A 32 -1.46 1.92 -19.41
CA ARG A 32 -2.13 2.60 -20.55
C ARG A 32 -2.06 4.12 -20.45
N ALA A 33 -2.10 4.64 -19.24
CA ALA A 33 -1.98 6.07 -18.95
C ALA A 33 -0.51 6.56 -18.89
N GLU A 34 0.45 5.66 -19.08
CA GLU A 34 1.89 5.93 -18.97
C GLU A 34 2.28 6.64 -17.66
N VAL A 35 1.63 6.26 -16.56
CA VAL A 35 1.91 6.80 -15.23
C VAL A 35 3.35 6.44 -14.84
N LYS A 36 4.11 7.44 -14.41
CA LYS A 36 5.50 7.27 -13.96
C LYS A 36 5.65 7.75 -12.53
N VAL A 37 6.44 7.01 -11.76
CA VAL A 37 6.94 7.47 -10.46
C VAL A 37 8.14 8.39 -10.73
N PRO A 38 8.07 9.69 -10.37
CA PRO A 38 9.20 10.61 -10.52
C PRO A 38 10.41 10.14 -9.71
N SER A 39 11.61 10.40 -10.23
CA SER A 39 12.86 9.96 -9.59
C SER A 39 13.11 10.63 -8.24
N ASP A 40 12.74 11.90 -8.09
CA ASP A 40 12.83 12.66 -6.85
C ASP A 40 11.88 12.11 -5.78
N LEU A 41 10.65 11.76 -6.16
CA LEU A 41 9.69 11.11 -5.26
C LEU A 41 10.22 9.76 -4.77
N LEU A 42 10.73 8.95 -5.69
CA LEU A 42 11.31 7.65 -5.36
C LEU A 42 12.52 7.79 -4.43
N GLN A 43 13.42 8.75 -4.69
CA GLN A 43 14.58 8.99 -3.83
C GLN A 43 14.20 9.42 -2.42
N ARG A 44 13.21 10.31 -2.28
CA ARG A 44 12.70 10.73 -0.97
C ARG A 44 12.09 9.55 -0.20
N ALA A 45 11.24 8.76 -0.86
CA ALA A 45 10.64 7.59 -0.25
C ALA A 45 11.69 6.56 0.19
N ILE A 46 12.75 6.34 -0.60
CA ILE A 46 13.87 5.48 -0.21
C ILE A 46 14.57 6.00 1.04
N GLN A 47 14.83 7.30 1.12
CA GLN A 47 15.47 7.90 2.30
C GLN A 47 14.60 7.75 3.55
N GLU A 48 13.30 8.06 3.45
CA GLU A 48 12.36 7.91 4.55
C GLU A 48 12.22 6.47 5.02
N GLN A 49 12.11 5.52 4.08
CA GLN A 49 12.02 4.11 4.39
C GLN A 49 13.30 3.61 5.06
N ALA A 50 14.48 3.99 4.54
CA ALA A 50 15.76 3.63 5.13
C ALA A 50 15.93 4.18 6.55
N LEU A 51 15.44 5.39 6.83
CA LEU A 51 15.42 5.97 8.18
C LEU A 51 14.51 5.17 9.13
N ARG A 52 13.29 4.84 8.70
CA ARG A 52 12.35 4.04 9.49
C ARG A 52 12.90 2.64 9.79
N ASP A 53 13.41 1.96 8.77
CA ASP A 53 13.94 0.61 8.92
C ASP A 53 15.17 0.61 9.82
N ALA A 54 16.09 1.57 9.66
CA ALA A 54 17.22 1.72 10.56
C ALA A 54 16.78 1.93 12.02
N GLN A 55 15.77 2.76 12.25
CA GLN A 55 15.21 2.97 13.59
C GLN A 55 14.62 1.68 14.17
N ILE A 56 13.87 0.92 13.37
CA ILE A 56 13.29 -0.37 13.78
C ILE A 56 14.37 -1.39 14.13
N LEU A 57 15.46 -1.44 13.37
CA LEU A 57 16.58 -2.36 13.62
C LEU A 57 17.38 -1.94 14.86
N GLN A 58 17.60 -0.64 15.05
CA GLN A 58 18.23 -0.10 16.28
C GLN A 58 17.41 -0.43 17.52
N MET A 59 16.08 -0.32 17.46
CA MET A 59 15.20 -0.70 18.56
C MET A 59 15.29 -2.21 18.90
N GLN A 60 15.67 -3.05 17.93
CA GLN A 60 15.93 -4.49 18.13
C GLN A 60 17.35 -4.78 18.62
N GLY A 61 18.14 -3.75 18.94
CA GLY A 61 19.51 -3.87 19.44
C GLY A 61 20.57 -4.04 18.35
N GLN A 62 20.23 -3.82 17.09
CA GLN A 62 21.20 -3.86 15.99
C GLN A 62 21.90 -2.52 15.82
N ASP A 63 23.23 -2.54 15.71
CA ASP A 63 24.03 -1.34 15.44
C ASP A 63 24.10 -1.07 13.92
N ILE A 64 22.96 -0.67 13.35
CA ILE A 64 22.79 -0.34 11.92
C ILE A 64 22.54 1.15 11.77
N ASN A 65 23.25 1.77 10.82
CA ASN A 65 23.08 3.18 10.48
C ASN A 65 22.17 3.33 9.24
N PRO A 66 21.32 4.37 9.15
CA PRO A 66 20.53 4.68 7.95
C PRO A 66 21.30 4.63 6.61
N GLN A 67 22.59 5.01 6.60
CA GLN A 67 23.40 4.94 5.38
C GLN A 67 23.62 3.51 4.87
N GLN A 68 23.70 2.52 5.77
CA GLN A 68 23.86 1.12 5.40
C GLN A 68 22.56 0.56 4.82
N VAL A 69 21.41 0.93 5.40
CA VAL A 69 20.09 0.57 4.89
C VAL A 69 19.83 1.22 3.52
N LEU A 70 20.25 2.47 3.34
CA LEU A 70 20.15 3.16 2.05
C LEU A 70 20.96 2.43 0.95
N GLN A 71 22.17 1.98 1.27
CA GLN A 71 22.97 1.19 0.33
C GLN A 71 22.32 -0.15 0.00
N TYR A 72 21.66 -0.80 0.97
CA TYR A 72 20.89 -2.02 0.71
C TYR A 72 19.81 -1.78 -0.35
N TYR A 73 18.97 -0.75 -0.16
CA TYR A 73 17.96 -0.38 -1.16
C TYR A 73 18.58 -0.05 -2.52
N GLN A 74 19.69 0.70 -2.58
CA GLN A 74 20.30 1.05 -3.86
C GLN A 74 20.87 -0.14 -4.64
N ARG A 75 21.32 -1.19 -3.95
CA ARG A 75 21.98 -2.35 -4.57
C ARG A 75 21.01 -3.48 -4.89
N ASP A 76 19.85 -3.52 -4.26
CA ASP A 76 18.84 -4.56 -4.43
C ASP A 76 17.65 -4.03 -5.28
N PRO A 77 17.54 -4.44 -6.55
CA PRO A 77 16.43 -4.06 -7.41
C PRO A 77 15.06 -4.51 -6.89
N GLN A 78 14.99 -5.62 -6.14
CA GLN A 78 13.74 -6.07 -5.54
C GLN A 78 13.32 -5.15 -4.39
N ALA A 79 14.27 -4.73 -3.56
CA ALA A 79 14.01 -3.76 -2.49
C ALA A 79 13.54 -2.41 -3.06
N LEU A 80 14.15 -1.94 -4.15
CA LEU A 80 13.67 -0.74 -4.86
C LEU A 80 12.24 -0.93 -5.40
N ALA A 81 11.92 -2.09 -5.96
CA ALA A 81 10.60 -2.39 -6.47
C ALA A 81 9.53 -2.37 -5.36
N GLN A 82 9.86 -2.81 -4.14
CA GLN A 82 8.94 -2.77 -3.00
C GLN A 82 8.56 -1.34 -2.60
N ILE A 83 9.46 -0.37 -2.75
CA ILE A 83 9.16 1.05 -2.51
C ILE A 83 8.44 1.67 -3.70
N ARG A 84 8.83 1.29 -4.92
CA ARG A 84 8.25 1.85 -6.14
C ARG A 84 6.81 1.44 -6.37
N ALA A 85 6.44 0.20 -6.04
CA ALA A 85 5.10 -0.34 -6.25
C ALA A 85 3.99 0.50 -5.57
N PRO A 86 4.04 0.79 -4.26
CA PRO A 86 3.01 1.61 -3.60
C PRO A 86 2.97 3.04 -4.16
N LEU A 87 4.13 3.66 -4.44
CA LEU A 87 4.17 4.98 -5.07
C LEU A 87 3.51 5.00 -6.46
N PHE A 88 3.66 3.91 -7.22
CA PHE A 88 3.00 3.78 -8.51
C PHE A 88 1.49 3.63 -8.34
N GLU A 89 1.05 2.78 -7.40
CA GLU A 89 -0.38 2.60 -7.11
C GLU A 89 -1.06 3.90 -6.68
N GLU A 90 -0.46 4.66 -5.75
CA GLU A 90 -0.97 5.97 -5.33
C GLU A 90 -1.16 6.91 -6.52
N ARG A 91 -0.16 7.00 -7.40
CA ARG A 91 -0.26 7.86 -8.60
C ARG A 91 -1.30 7.39 -9.61
N VAL A 92 -1.53 6.09 -9.71
CA VAL A 92 -2.61 5.57 -10.54
C VAL A 92 -3.96 5.94 -9.94
N VAL A 93 -4.11 5.86 -8.62
CA VAL A 93 -5.33 6.30 -7.92
C VAL A 93 -5.57 7.80 -8.13
N ASP A 94 -4.54 8.64 -7.98
CA ASP A 94 -4.63 10.08 -8.26
C ASP A 94 -5.10 10.33 -9.71
N TYR A 95 -4.49 9.65 -10.67
CA TYR A 95 -4.86 9.74 -12.09
C TYR A 95 -6.34 9.39 -12.35
N ILE A 96 -6.85 8.36 -11.65
CA ILE A 96 -8.26 7.94 -11.72
C ILE A 96 -9.16 9.01 -11.11
N ILE A 97 -8.84 9.50 -9.91
CA ILE A 97 -9.65 10.50 -9.19
C ILE A 97 -9.75 11.81 -9.98
N GLU A 98 -8.65 12.27 -10.60
CA GLU A 98 -8.63 13.46 -11.46
C GLU A 98 -9.61 13.38 -12.65
N ARG A 99 -9.99 12.17 -13.07
CA ARG A 99 -10.89 11.93 -14.22
C ARG A 99 -12.27 11.43 -13.79
N ALA A 100 -12.43 11.09 -12.53
CA ALA A 100 -13.69 10.64 -11.99
C ALA A 100 -14.62 11.84 -11.73
N ALA A 101 -15.93 11.62 -11.88
CA ALA A 101 -16.90 12.57 -11.39
C ALA A 101 -16.96 12.47 -9.85
N VAL A 102 -16.35 13.43 -9.16
CA VAL A 102 -16.35 13.51 -7.69
C VAL A 102 -17.45 14.46 -7.23
N THR A 103 -18.25 14.02 -6.26
CA THR A 103 -19.30 14.84 -5.66
C THR A 103 -19.16 14.83 -4.15
N ASP A 104 -19.22 16.00 -3.52
CA ASP A 104 -19.18 16.12 -2.07
C ASP A 104 -20.51 15.69 -1.44
N LYS A 105 -20.43 14.84 -0.41
CA LYS A 105 -21.57 14.44 0.41
C LYS A 105 -21.32 14.84 1.85
N LYS A 106 -22.17 15.72 2.40
CA LYS A 106 -22.15 16.04 3.82
C LYS A 106 -22.68 14.85 4.62
N VAL A 107 -21.88 14.34 5.55
CA VAL A 107 -22.22 13.23 6.45
C VAL A 107 -22.08 13.67 7.91
N THR A 108 -22.77 12.98 8.81
CA THR A 108 -22.59 13.18 10.25
C THR A 108 -21.31 12.49 10.74
N LYS A 109 -20.81 12.86 11.92
CA LYS A 109 -19.65 12.18 12.53
C LYS A 109 -19.94 10.69 12.74
N GLU A 110 -21.13 10.38 13.24
CA GLU A 110 -21.57 9.00 13.49
C GLU A 110 -21.58 8.19 12.20
N ASP A 111 -22.09 8.75 11.10
CA ASP A 111 -22.09 8.07 9.80
C ASP A 111 -20.68 7.85 9.23
N LEU A 112 -19.76 8.79 9.46
CA LEU A 112 -18.37 8.67 9.00
C LEU A 112 -17.59 7.58 9.76
N GLN A 113 -17.96 7.30 11.01
CA GLN A 113 -17.28 6.30 11.86
C GLN A 113 -17.83 4.88 11.69
N LYS A 114 -18.94 4.70 10.96
CA LYS A 114 -19.47 3.37 10.66
C LYS A 114 -18.50 2.58 9.79
N ASP A 115 -18.37 1.28 10.07
CA ASP A 115 -17.49 0.41 9.30
C ASP A 115 -17.99 0.31 7.84
N PRO A 116 -17.16 0.68 6.84
CA PRO A 116 -17.53 0.60 5.43
C PRO A 116 -17.80 -0.84 4.94
N GLU A 117 -17.32 -1.87 5.64
CA GLU A 117 -17.56 -3.27 5.30
C GLU A 117 -18.79 -3.88 6.01
N GLY A 118 -19.50 -3.11 6.84
CA GLY A 118 -20.81 -3.49 7.39
C GLY A 118 -20.79 -4.61 8.42
N GLU A 119 -19.66 -4.83 9.09
CA GLU A 119 -19.61 -5.66 10.29
C GLU A 119 -19.92 -4.78 11.51
N ASP A 120 -21.19 -4.72 11.90
CA ASP A 120 -21.56 -4.44 13.29
C ASP A 120 -20.97 -5.57 14.14
N GLU A 121 -19.71 -5.45 14.58
CA GLU A 121 -19.25 -6.15 15.77
C GLU A 121 -20.06 -5.61 16.95
N ALA A 122 -21.23 -6.19 17.15
CA ALA A 122 -22.00 -6.07 18.38
C ALA A 122 -21.09 -6.50 19.54
N ALA A 123 -20.66 -5.52 20.33
CA ALA A 123 -20.12 -5.70 21.67
C ALA A 123 -21.20 -6.26 22.62
#